data_AF-A0A9W6TK23-F1
#
_entry.id   AF-A0A9W6TK23-F1
#
_cell.length_a   1.000
_cell.length_b   1.000
_cell.length_c   1.000
_cell.angle_alpha   90.00
_cell.angle_beta   90.00
_cell.angle_gamma   90.00
#
_symmetry.space_group_name_H-M   'P 1'
#
loop_
_entity.id
_entity.type
_entity.pdbx_description
1 polymer ?
#
loop_
_entity_poly.entity_id
_entity_poly.type
_entity_poly.pdbx_seq_one_letter_code
_entity_poly.pdbx_strand_id
1 'polypeptide(L)'
;MLSTLVGRYGDEDVARMLTTVITVRGNKDTAKALQNAQFSKWASEEKTADDVFKLFKLNQVENDRFLLRNPMLRTWTSYVEKLGEDPYQFLFLKLKMRYRSDLGLARMLVSAKEQRGTSTIVSNLENVQFKNWISEGKSADDVFELLKLDSVKDNIFNDPMLSTWTSYVQRLGKNSGEELFGVLRKEYNDEALASLLVLVAAKENPETWYIAKDVEAVEIKRWIKEGKTTDDVFKLLNLDSVGDKLFQSPALSTLTSYLNQLDKENADSLLLSALKARYDDDVLTKMLSEAQKNLNTKVLGVDLQEMLWLSNKTPVDEVFDSLKLDKEGENVLGSPAFSTWVSYVTEVDGEQYGSIVTSKLETIFGGKLELGRALRTATQNSKKMKPIEDLVFKQWVSAGMTPKRLGTMKGYHPTKDLGCFLEFLRYYDKNILPIYS
;
A
#
# COMPACT_ATOMS: atom_id res chain seq x y z
N MET A 1 -28.08 45.63 23.73
CA MET A 1 -27.79 45.33 22.31
C MET A 1 -28.67 44.19 21.79
N LEU A 2 -28.58 42.97 22.34
CA LEU A 2 -29.40 41.83 21.89
C LEU A 2 -30.91 42.12 21.91
N SER A 3 -31.45 42.64 23.01
CA SER A 3 -32.90 42.95 23.11
C SER A 3 -33.38 43.95 22.06
N THR A 4 -32.55 44.94 21.72
CA THR A 4 -32.83 45.92 20.66
C THR A 4 -32.87 45.27 19.28
N LEU A 5 -31.93 44.35 19.00
CA LEU A 5 -31.90 43.61 17.74
C LEU A 5 -33.10 42.68 17.62
N VAL A 6 -33.42 41.92 18.67
CA VAL A 6 -34.56 41.00 18.70
C VAL A 6 -35.88 41.77 18.59
N GLY A 7 -36.02 42.92 19.24
CA GLY A 7 -37.22 43.75 19.12
C GLY A 7 -37.45 44.31 17.72
N ARG A 8 -36.37 44.50 16.92
CA ARG A 8 -36.46 45.06 15.56
C ARG A 8 -36.60 43.99 14.46
N TYR A 9 -35.91 42.87 14.61
CA TYR A 9 -35.80 41.86 13.56
C TYR A 9 -36.42 40.50 13.95
N GLY A 10 -36.77 40.29 15.22
CA GLY A 10 -37.24 39.00 15.71
C GLY A 10 -36.11 38.00 16.00
N ASP A 11 -36.41 36.98 16.81
CA ASP A 11 -35.42 36.01 17.26
C ASP A 11 -34.81 35.19 16.11
N GLU A 12 -35.62 34.78 15.13
CA GLU A 12 -35.20 33.98 13.98
C GLU A 12 -34.18 34.74 13.10
N ASP A 13 -34.50 35.97 12.70
CA ASP A 13 -33.62 36.75 11.81
C ASP A 13 -32.35 37.20 12.52
N VAL A 14 -32.43 37.56 13.81
CA VAL A 14 -31.21 37.84 14.61
C VAL A 14 -30.31 36.61 14.66
N ALA A 15 -30.86 35.42 14.91
CA ALA A 15 -30.06 34.19 14.95
C ALA A 15 -29.41 33.88 13.59
N ARG A 16 -30.11 34.10 12.48
CA ARG A 16 -29.54 33.96 11.11
C ARG A 16 -28.43 34.97 10.84
N MET A 17 -28.64 36.23 11.23
CA MET A 17 -27.63 37.29 11.08
C MET A 17 -26.35 36.93 11.85
N LEU A 18 -26.48 36.52 13.12
CA LEU A 18 -25.35 36.11 13.95
C LEU A 18 -24.63 34.88 13.35
N THR A 19 -25.38 33.86 12.92
CA THR A 19 -24.82 32.66 12.27
C THR A 19 -24.02 33.02 11.01
N THR A 20 -24.53 33.95 10.20
CA THR A 20 -23.87 34.43 8.98
C THR A 20 -22.57 35.17 9.30
N VAL A 21 -22.59 36.03 10.33
CA VAL A 21 -21.38 36.79 10.75
C VAL A 21 -20.30 35.84 11.29
N ILE A 22 -20.69 34.86 12.10
CA ILE A 22 -19.78 33.85 12.68
C ILE A 22 -19.13 32.99 11.59
N THR A 23 -19.86 32.68 10.51
CA THR A 23 -19.39 31.80 9.43
C THR A 23 -18.57 32.54 8.37
N VAL A 24 -18.83 33.83 8.10
CA VAL A 24 -18.26 34.54 6.95
C VAL A 24 -17.21 35.62 7.30
N ARG A 25 -17.28 36.29 8.46
CA ARG A 25 -16.52 37.55 8.70
C ARG A 25 -15.55 37.51 9.91
N GLY A 26 -14.57 38.42 9.89
CA GLY A 26 -13.51 38.59 10.88
C GLY A 26 -13.89 39.20 12.23
N ASN A 27 -15.18 39.37 12.56
CA ASN A 27 -15.64 39.87 13.87
C ASN A 27 -16.42 38.78 14.64
N LYS A 28 -15.74 37.64 14.87
CA LYS A 28 -16.35 36.44 15.44
C LYS A 28 -16.72 36.60 16.91
N ASP A 29 -15.99 37.42 17.68
CA ASP A 29 -16.12 37.44 19.13
C ASP A 29 -17.38 38.17 19.60
N THR A 30 -17.69 39.34 19.01
CA THR A 30 -18.95 40.04 19.32
C THR A 30 -20.16 39.23 18.90
N ALA A 31 -20.11 38.60 17.72
CA ALA A 31 -21.22 37.79 17.24
C ALA A 31 -21.44 36.53 18.11
N LYS A 32 -20.35 35.86 18.54
CA LYS A 32 -20.43 34.74 19.50
C LYS A 32 -20.96 35.18 20.86
N ALA A 33 -20.52 36.33 21.38
CA ALA A 33 -21.03 36.87 22.65
C ALA A 33 -22.54 37.16 22.58
N LEU A 34 -23.01 37.76 21.48
CA LEU A 34 -24.44 37.99 21.24
C LEU A 34 -25.22 36.67 21.07
N GLN A 35 -24.66 35.67 20.38
CA GLN A 35 -25.28 34.35 20.24
C GLN A 35 -25.40 33.65 21.60
N ASN A 36 -24.35 33.68 22.42
CA ASN A 36 -24.38 33.10 23.77
C ASN A 36 -25.41 33.80 24.67
N ALA A 37 -25.54 35.13 24.57
CA ALA A 37 -26.58 35.89 25.26
C ALA A 37 -27.98 35.51 24.74
N GLN A 38 -28.13 35.26 23.44
CA GLN A 38 -29.39 34.79 22.84
C GLN A 38 -29.78 33.42 23.38
N PHE A 39 -28.81 32.50 23.47
CA PHE A 39 -29.06 31.19 24.06
C PHE A 39 -29.41 31.28 25.56
N SER A 40 -28.74 32.16 26.33
CA SER A 40 -29.09 32.38 27.75
C SER A 40 -30.49 32.93 27.91
N LYS A 41 -30.89 33.87 27.04
CA LYS A 41 -32.26 34.40 27.01
C LYS A 41 -33.27 33.28 26.72
N TRP A 42 -33.07 32.49 25.68
CA TRP A 42 -33.98 31.38 25.35
C TRP A 42 -34.06 30.33 26.47
N ALA A 43 -32.93 30.01 27.10
CA ALA A 43 -32.91 29.11 28.26
C ALA A 43 -33.68 29.69 29.46
N SER A 44 -33.57 31.00 29.74
CA SER A 44 -34.35 31.66 30.80
C SER A 44 -35.85 31.77 30.49
N GLU A 45 -36.23 31.66 29.22
CA GLU A 45 -37.61 31.58 28.75
C GLU A 45 -38.11 30.12 28.66
N GLU A 46 -37.34 29.16 29.18
CA GLU A 46 -37.65 27.72 29.18
C GLU A 46 -37.94 27.15 27.78
N LYS A 47 -37.37 27.75 26.72
CA LYS A 47 -37.52 27.20 25.37
C LYS A 47 -36.86 25.83 25.30
N THR A 48 -37.56 24.86 24.74
CA THR A 48 -37.02 23.51 24.55
C THR A 48 -36.18 23.42 23.29
N ALA A 49 -35.42 22.33 23.14
CA ALA A 49 -34.78 21.97 21.89
C ALA A 49 -35.77 21.96 20.71
N ASP A 50 -37.00 21.46 20.92
CA ASP A 50 -38.03 21.41 19.88
C ASP A 50 -38.57 22.79 19.50
N ASP A 51 -38.73 23.70 20.47
CA ASP A 51 -39.17 25.07 20.22
C ASP A 51 -38.18 25.83 19.34
N VAL A 52 -36.87 25.72 19.64
CA VAL A 52 -35.83 26.36 18.83
C VAL A 52 -35.68 25.68 17.47
N PHE A 53 -35.90 24.36 17.39
CA PHE A 53 -35.93 23.64 16.11
C PHE A 53 -37.04 24.14 15.19
N LYS A 54 -38.24 24.38 15.75
CA LYS A 54 -39.39 24.97 15.05
C LYS A 54 -39.18 26.46 14.72
N LEU A 55 -38.57 27.22 15.63
CA LEU A 55 -38.21 28.63 15.42
C LEU A 55 -37.33 28.79 14.18
N PHE A 56 -36.39 27.86 13.96
CA PHE A 56 -35.54 27.83 12.77
C PHE A 56 -36.17 27.14 11.56
N LYS A 57 -37.44 26.74 11.66
CA LYS A 57 -38.20 26.05 10.60
C LYS A 57 -37.53 24.77 10.10
N LEU A 58 -36.69 24.15 10.94
CA LEU A 58 -35.96 22.93 10.59
C LEU A 58 -36.92 21.74 10.43
N ASN A 59 -38.06 21.77 11.13
CA ASN A 59 -39.13 20.78 11.00
C ASN A 59 -39.88 20.86 9.64
N GLN A 60 -39.81 21.99 8.94
CA GLN A 60 -40.45 22.20 7.64
C GLN A 60 -39.54 21.80 6.47
N VAL A 61 -38.27 21.48 6.74
CA VAL A 61 -37.35 20.99 5.70
C VAL A 61 -37.72 19.54 5.35
N GLU A 62 -38.31 19.36 4.17
CA GLU A 62 -38.80 18.05 3.70
C GLU A 62 -37.66 17.09 3.35
N ASN A 63 -36.60 17.60 2.72
CA ASN A 63 -35.45 16.80 2.32
C ASN A 63 -34.37 16.84 3.41
N ASP A 64 -34.14 15.71 4.06
CA ASP A 64 -33.19 15.63 5.17
C ASP A 64 -31.75 15.96 4.76
N ARG A 65 -31.37 15.80 3.48
CA ARG A 65 -30.05 16.24 3.00
C ARG A 65 -29.90 17.77 3.09
N PHE A 66 -30.96 18.52 2.83
CA PHE A 66 -30.95 19.97 3.02
C PHE A 66 -31.02 20.34 4.50
N LEU A 67 -31.72 19.55 5.32
CA LEU A 67 -31.75 19.72 6.77
C LEU A 67 -30.33 19.60 7.34
N LEU A 68 -29.61 18.53 7.01
CA LEU A 68 -28.26 18.25 7.51
C LEU A 68 -27.21 19.30 7.07
N ARG A 69 -27.48 20.04 5.99
CA ARG A 69 -26.62 21.13 5.49
C ARG A 69 -27.08 22.51 5.94
N ASN A 70 -28.23 22.60 6.62
CA ASN A 70 -28.80 23.88 7.00
C ASN A 70 -27.89 24.55 8.04
N PRO A 71 -27.38 25.78 7.79
CA PRO A 71 -26.52 26.48 8.74
C PRO A 71 -27.17 26.68 10.12
N MET A 72 -28.50 26.82 10.17
CA MET A 72 -29.24 26.98 11.43
C MET A 72 -29.25 25.70 12.27
N LEU A 73 -29.04 24.53 11.66
CA LEU A 73 -28.95 23.27 12.39
C LEU A 73 -27.74 23.29 13.34
N ARG A 74 -26.61 23.88 12.92
CA ARG A 74 -25.43 24.03 13.79
C ARG A 74 -25.67 24.99 14.96
N THR A 75 -26.41 26.07 14.72
CA THR A 75 -26.80 26.99 15.79
C THR A 75 -27.75 26.30 16.77
N TRP A 76 -28.66 25.46 16.26
CA TRP A 76 -29.53 24.64 17.09
C TRP A 76 -28.73 23.61 17.91
N THR A 77 -27.77 22.89 17.33
CA THR A 77 -26.97 21.91 18.09
C THR A 77 -26.25 22.58 19.27
N SER A 78 -25.66 23.75 19.07
CA SER A 78 -24.98 24.49 20.15
C SER A 78 -25.94 24.99 21.24
N TYR A 79 -27.21 25.27 20.89
CA TYR A 79 -28.22 25.61 21.88
C TYR A 79 -28.60 24.38 22.74
N VAL A 80 -28.82 23.22 22.12
CA VAL A 80 -29.15 21.98 22.84
C VAL A 80 -28.00 21.54 23.75
N GLU A 81 -26.75 21.66 23.28
CA GLU A 81 -25.56 21.42 24.11
C GLU A 81 -25.52 22.34 25.34
N LYS A 82 -25.94 23.60 25.20
CA LYS A 82 -26.04 24.54 26.34
C LYS A 82 -27.12 24.13 27.35
N LEU A 83 -28.19 23.48 26.91
CA LEU A 83 -29.20 22.90 27.79
C LEU A 83 -28.66 21.66 28.55
N GLY A 84 -27.48 21.14 28.19
CA GLY A 84 -26.92 19.91 28.75
C GLY A 84 -27.50 18.63 28.12
N GLU A 85 -28.16 18.76 26.98
CA GLU A 85 -28.79 17.66 26.24
C GLU A 85 -27.95 17.22 25.04
N ASP A 86 -28.21 16.01 24.51
CA ASP A 86 -27.54 15.52 23.29
C ASP A 86 -28.35 15.92 22.02
N PRO A 87 -27.90 16.91 21.24
CA PRO A 87 -28.61 17.31 20.02
C PRO A 87 -28.77 16.19 19.00
N TYR A 88 -27.81 15.27 18.93
CA TYR A 88 -27.83 14.22 17.92
C TYR A 88 -28.81 13.12 18.30
N GLN A 89 -29.02 12.86 19.59
CA GLN A 89 -30.11 11.99 20.06
C GLN A 89 -31.48 12.56 19.65
N PHE A 90 -31.71 13.86 19.86
CA PHE A 90 -32.95 14.51 19.44
C PHE A 90 -33.15 14.45 17.92
N LEU A 91 -32.11 14.80 17.16
CA LEU A 91 -32.18 14.78 15.70
C LEU A 91 -32.41 13.37 15.16
N PHE A 92 -31.72 12.37 15.72
CA PHE A 92 -31.91 10.96 15.38
C PHE A 92 -33.35 10.51 15.60
N LEU A 93 -33.97 10.82 16.74
CA LEU A 93 -35.36 10.45 17.01
C LEU A 93 -36.34 11.08 16.01
N LYS A 94 -36.12 12.35 15.63
CA LYS A 94 -36.93 13.02 14.59
C LYS A 94 -36.79 12.33 13.24
N LEU A 95 -35.57 11.98 12.84
CA LEU A 95 -35.31 11.29 11.59
C LEU A 95 -35.87 9.86 11.59
N LYS A 96 -35.71 9.11 12.70
CA LYS A 96 -36.27 7.76 12.87
C LYS A 96 -37.79 7.76 12.70
N MET A 97 -38.49 8.77 13.24
CA MET A 97 -39.93 8.95 13.01
C MET A 97 -40.31 9.24 11.55
N ARG A 98 -39.48 9.99 10.82
CA ARG A 98 -39.72 10.30 9.39
C ARG A 98 -39.55 9.08 8.50
N TYR A 99 -38.43 8.34 8.66
CA TYR A 99 -38.13 7.18 7.83
C TYR A 99 -38.92 5.92 8.21
N ARG A 100 -39.37 5.81 9.46
CA ARG A 100 -40.12 4.66 10.01
C ARG A 100 -39.43 3.30 9.84
N SER A 101 -38.15 3.31 9.51
CA SER A 101 -37.33 2.12 9.25
C SER A 101 -35.88 2.46 9.53
N ASP A 102 -35.20 1.60 10.30
CA ASP A 102 -33.77 1.74 10.56
C ASP A 102 -32.94 1.57 9.28
N LEU A 103 -33.36 0.69 8.36
CA LEU A 103 -32.76 0.54 7.03
C LEU A 103 -32.90 1.84 6.22
N GLY A 104 -34.10 2.43 6.20
CA GLY A 104 -34.37 3.67 5.50
C GLY A 104 -33.49 4.82 6.00
N LEU A 105 -33.37 4.94 7.33
CA LEU A 105 -32.51 5.92 7.97
C LEU A 105 -31.02 5.67 7.67
N ALA A 106 -30.53 4.43 7.81
CA ALA A 106 -29.15 4.07 7.50
C ALA A 106 -28.78 4.44 6.05
N ARG A 107 -29.63 4.09 5.08
CA ARG A 107 -29.43 4.44 3.67
C ARG A 107 -29.37 5.94 3.42
N MET A 108 -30.20 6.71 4.12
CA MET A 108 -30.13 8.16 4.05
C MET A 108 -28.80 8.69 4.59
N LEU A 109 -28.36 8.19 5.75
CA LEU A 109 -27.10 8.64 6.38
C LEU A 109 -25.89 8.35 5.50
N VAL A 110 -25.80 7.14 4.93
CA VAL A 110 -24.73 6.77 3.99
C VAL A 110 -24.75 7.68 2.77
N SER A 111 -25.92 7.90 2.16
CA SER A 111 -26.06 8.83 1.03
C SER A 111 -25.74 10.29 1.39
N ALA A 112 -25.93 10.68 2.65
CA ALA A 112 -25.62 12.00 3.13
C ALA A 112 -24.12 12.17 3.41
N LYS A 113 -23.40 11.10 3.75
CA LYS A 113 -21.96 11.11 4.09
C LYS A 113 -21.08 11.60 2.94
N GLU A 114 -21.47 11.29 1.70
CA GLU A 114 -20.78 11.72 0.47
C GLU A 114 -20.93 13.22 0.18
N GLN A 115 -21.84 13.92 0.87
CA GLN A 115 -22.10 15.33 0.59
C GLN A 115 -21.14 16.26 1.32
N ARG A 116 -20.74 17.33 0.62
CA ARG A 116 -19.88 18.36 1.22
C ARG A 116 -20.59 19.05 2.38
N GLY A 117 -20.00 18.95 3.57
CA GLY A 117 -20.43 19.67 4.78
C GLY A 117 -21.36 18.89 5.71
N THR A 118 -21.67 17.63 5.43
CA THR A 118 -22.54 16.78 6.26
C THR A 118 -21.79 15.74 7.09
N SER A 119 -20.51 15.45 6.77
CA SER A 119 -19.74 14.37 7.39
C SER A 119 -19.81 14.37 8.93
N THR A 120 -19.56 15.50 9.59
CA THR A 120 -19.57 15.57 11.07
C THR A 120 -20.93 15.22 11.67
N ILE A 121 -22.03 15.74 11.10
CA ILE A 121 -23.37 15.48 11.64
C ILE A 121 -23.81 14.06 11.35
N VAL A 122 -23.46 13.52 10.19
CA VAL A 122 -23.73 12.12 9.83
C VAL A 122 -23.00 11.18 10.78
N SER A 123 -21.70 11.39 11.06
CA SER A 123 -20.96 10.56 12.01
C SER A 123 -21.56 10.57 13.42
N ASN A 124 -22.06 11.72 13.89
CA ASN A 124 -22.73 11.79 15.18
C ASN A 124 -24.08 11.07 15.18
N LEU A 125 -24.85 11.14 14.09
CA LEU A 125 -26.09 10.39 13.92
C LEU A 125 -25.84 8.87 13.82
N GLU A 126 -24.81 8.44 13.08
CA GLU A 126 -24.39 7.02 13.02
C GLU A 126 -24.02 6.51 14.41
N ASN A 127 -23.29 7.30 15.21
CA ASN A 127 -22.94 6.94 16.59
C ASN A 127 -24.17 6.75 17.47
N VAL A 128 -25.17 7.64 17.36
CA VAL A 128 -26.44 7.48 18.08
C VAL A 128 -27.19 6.24 17.60
N GLN A 129 -27.23 6.00 16.28
CA GLN A 129 -27.85 4.82 15.69
C GLN A 129 -27.23 3.53 16.20
N PHE A 130 -25.89 3.45 16.27
CA PHE A 130 -25.19 2.29 16.83
C PHE A 130 -25.49 2.09 18.31
N LYS A 131 -25.48 3.16 19.12
CA LYS A 131 -25.87 3.07 20.54
C LYS A 131 -27.31 2.54 20.69
N ASN A 132 -28.23 3.01 19.86
CA ASN A 132 -29.61 2.55 19.85
C ASN A 132 -29.68 1.05 19.53
N TRP A 133 -29.03 0.58 18.46
CA TRP A 133 -28.97 -0.85 18.12
C TRP A 133 -28.34 -1.71 19.22
N ILE A 134 -27.27 -1.24 19.86
CA ILE A 134 -26.65 -1.91 21.01
C ILE A 134 -27.65 -1.99 22.19
N SER A 135 -28.36 -0.90 22.49
CA SER A 135 -29.34 -0.87 23.59
C SER A 135 -30.55 -1.77 23.34
N GLU A 136 -30.90 -2.00 22.07
CA GLU A 136 -31.93 -2.95 21.64
C GLU A 136 -31.42 -4.41 21.64
N GLY A 137 -30.14 -4.64 21.99
CA GLY A 137 -29.54 -5.97 22.06
C GLY A 137 -29.25 -6.61 20.70
N LYS A 138 -29.18 -5.83 19.62
CA LYS A 138 -28.89 -6.37 18.29
C LYS A 138 -27.47 -6.94 18.23
N SER A 139 -27.35 -8.09 17.58
CA SER A 139 -26.07 -8.71 17.23
C SER A 139 -25.54 -8.20 15.89
N ALA A 140 -24.31 -8.61 15.54
CA ALA A 140 -23.75 -8.36 14.22
C ALA A 140 -24.65 -8.95 13.11
N ASP A 141 -25.18 -10.16 13.30
CA ASP A 141 -26.06 -10.84 12.35
C ASP A 141 -27.40 -10.09 12.22
N ASP A 142 -28.01 -9.65 13.33
CA ASP A 142 -29.25 -8.87 13.29
C ASP A 142 -29.10 -7.59 12.49
N VAL A 143 -27.97 -6.88 12.65
CA VAL A 143 -27.71 -5.65 11.89
C VAL A 143 -27.33 -5.95 10.44
N PHE A 144 -26.71 -7.09 10.15
CA PHE A 144 -26.42 -7.54 8.78
C PHE A 144 -27.72 -7.72 7.98
N GLU A 145 -28.70 -8.44 8.56
CA GLU A 145 -30.02 -8.64 7.97
C GLU A 145 -30.86 -7.36 7.92
N LEU A 146 -30.78 -6.52 8.97
CA LEU A 146 -31.44 -5.21 9.02
C LEU A 146 -31.00 -4.34 7.84
N LEU A 147 -29.70 -4.35 7.54
CA LEU A 147 -29.10 -3.60 6.44
C LEU A 147 -29.29 -4.27 5.07
N LYS A 148 -29.94 -5.44 5.01
CA LYS A 148 -30.21 -6.20 3.80
C LYS A 148 -28.97 -6.71 3.07
N LEU A 149 -27.87 -6.90 3.80
CA LEU A 149 -26.62 -7.42 3.25
C LEU A 149 -26.70 -8.91 2.89
N ASP A 150 -27.60 -9.66 3.54
CA ASP A 150 -27.96 -11.05 3.24
C ASP A 150 -28.61 -11.24 1.86
N SER A 151 -29.23 -10.18 1.34
CA SER A 151 -29.94 -10.21 0.05
C SER A 151 -29.07 -9.76 -1.14
N VAL A 152 -27.81 -9.39 -0.88
CA VAL A 152 -26.87 -8.97 -1.92
C VAL A 152 -26.37 -10.20 -2.67
N LYS A 153 -26.87 -10.39 -3.90
CA LYS A 153 -26.49 -11.52 -4.76
C LYS A 153 -25.17 -11.32 -5.50
N ASP A 154 -24.80 -10.06 -5.71
CA ASP A 154 -23.56 -9.67 -6.36
C ASP A 154 -22.43 -9.53 -5.32
N ASN A 155 -21.38 -8.81 -5.69
CA ASN A 155 -20.25 -8.54 -4.79
C ASN A 155 -20.66 -7.63 -3.61
N ILE A 156 -20.82 -8.22 -2.41
CA ILE A 156 -21.14 -7.51 -1.16
C ILE A 156 -20.15 -6.39 -0.82
N PHE A 157 -18.88 -6.52 -1.24
CA PHE A 157 -17.88 -5.49 -1.02
C PHE A 157 -18.15 -4.23 -1.83
N ASN A 158 -19.11 -4.22 -2.76
CA ASN A 158 -19.56 -3.01 -3.43
C ASN A 158 -20.79 -2.36 -2.77
N ASP A 159 -21.41 -3.02 -1.79
CA ASP A 159 -22.57 -2.45 -1.11
C ASP A 159 -22.10 -1.42 -0.06
N PRO A 160 -22.52 -0.15 -0.16
CA PRO A 160 -22.07 0.88 0.76
C PRO A 160 -22.60 0.68 2.20
N MET A 161 -23.65 -0.13 2.40
CA MET A 161 -24.14 -0.51 3.74
C MET A 161 -23.13 -1.38 4.50
N LEU A 162 -22.22 -2.05 3.79
CA LEU A 162 -21.18 -2.86 4.42
C LEU A 162 -20.27 -2.02 5.34
N SER A 163 -20.03 -0.75 4.98
CA SER A 163 -19.26 0.19 5.80
C SER A 163 -19.95 0.50 7.14
N THR A 164 -21.27 0.67 7.12
CA THR A 164 -22.10 0.89 8.31
C THR A 164 -22.11 -0.33 9.21
N TRP A 165 -22.30 -1.53 8.62
CA TRP A 165 -22.24 -2.79 9.36
C TRP A 165 -20.86 -2.99 9.98
N THR A 166 -19.79 -2.76 9.22
CA THR A 166 -18.41 -2.90 9.69
C THR A 166 -18.13 -1.99 10.89
N SER A 167 -18.51 -0.72 10.79
CA SER A 167 -18.38 0.25 11.90
C SER A 167 -19.17 -0.18 13.13
N TYR A 168 -20.35 -0.77 12.93
CA TYR A 168 -21.17 -1.29 14.01
C TYR A 168 -20.51 -2.50 14.71
N VAL A 169 -19.98 -3.47 13.96
CA VAL A 169 -19.27 -4.63 14.51
C VAL A 169 -18.04 -4.19 15.32
N GLN A 170 -17.29 -3.21 14.84
CA GLN A 170 -16.19 -2.61 15.59
C GLN A 170 -16.68 -1.95 16.89
N ARG A 171 -17.88 -1.35 16.89
CA ARG A 171 -18.50 -0.78 18.09
C ARG A 171 -18.91 -1.83 19.12
N LEU A 172 -19.22 -3.05 18.67
CA LEU A 172 -19.41 -4.22 19.54
C LEU A 172 -18.08 -4.75 20.11
N GLY A 173 -16.93 -4.22 19.69
CA GLY A 173 -15.61 -4.69 20.11
C GLY A 173 -15.16 -5.97 19.42
N LYS A 174 -15.78 -6.31 18.28
CA LYS A 174 -15.48 -7.52 17.49
C LYS A 174 -14.60 -7.20 16.27
N ASN A 175 -13.97 -8.22 15.71
CA ASN A 175 -13.27 -8.12 14.44
C ASN A 175 -14.27 -8.28 13.27
N SER A 176 -14.51 -7.19 12.54
CA SER A 176 -15.42 -7.17 11.40
C SER A 176 -15.02 -8.12 10.27
N GLY A 177 -13.73 -8.31 10.04
CA GLY A 177 -13.23 -9.26 9.04
C GLY A 177 -13.52 -10.70 9.42
N GLU A 178 -13.36 -11.08 10.68
CA GLU A 178 -13.69 -12.43 11.17
C GLU A 178 -15.20 -12.70 11.11
N GLU A 179 -16.03 -11.73 11.49
CA GLU A 179 -17.49 -11.87 11.44
C GLU A 179 -17.96 -11.95 9.98
N LEU A 180 -17.46 -11.10 9.08
CA LEU A 180 -17.83 -11.13 7.66
C LEU A 180 -17.34 -12.40 6.99
N PHE A 181 -16.13 -12.85 7.32
CA PHE A 181 -15.61 -14.14 6.89
C PHE A 181 -16.55 -15.28 7.28
N GLY A 182 -17.03 -15.30 8.52
CA GLY A 182 -17.98 -16.30 9.01
C GLY A 182 -19.31 -16.30 8.24
N VAL A 183 -19.81 -15.13 7.85
CA VAL A 183 -21.01 -14.99 7.01
C VAL A 183 -20.75 -15.51 5.59
N LEU A 184 -19.71 -15.01 4.93
CA LEU A 184 -19.34 -15.39 3.57
C LEU A 184 -19.09 -16.89 3.46
N ARG A 185 -18.51 -17.50 4.49
CA ARG A 185 -18.17 -18.92 4.47
C ARG A 185 -19.38 -19.86 4.44
N LYS A 186 -20.56 -19.39 4.88
CA LYS A 186 -21.81 -20.16 4.80
C LYS A 186 -22.31 -20.27 3.35
N GLU A 187 -21.99 -19.27 2.53
CA GLU A 187 -22.48 -19.13 1.14
C GLU A 187 -21.42 -19.55 0.10
N TYR A 188 -20.13 -19.36 0.40
CA TYR A 188 -19.03 -19.57 -0.53
C TYR A 188 -18.08 -20.69 -0.06
N ASN A 189 -17.79 -21.63 -0.96
CA ASN A 189 -16.70 -22.59 -0.78
C ASN A 189 -15.32 -21.90 -0.91
N ASP A 190 -14.20 -22.62 -0.70
CA ASP A 190 -12.84 -22.03 -0.66
C ASP A 190 -12.53 -21.29 -1.96
N GLU A 191 -12.76 -21.94 -3.10
CA GLU A 191 -12.42 -21.44 -4.42
C GLU A 191 -13.27 -20.21 -4.79
N ALA A 192 -14.58 -20.25 -4.50
CA ALA A 192 -15.48 -19.14 -4.78
C ALA A 192 -15.17 -17.92 -3.90
N LEU A 193 -14.82 -18.13 -2.62
CA LEU A 193 -14.43 -17.05 -1.73
C LEU A 193 -13.08 -16.45 -2.14
N ALA A 194 -12.09 -17.28 -2.45
CA ALA A 194 -10.79 -16.82 -2.94
C ALA A 194 -10.95 -16.00 -4.23
N SER A 195 -11.75 -16.48 -5.17
CA SER A 195 -12.07 -15.78 -6.41
C SER A 195 -12.75 -14.43 -6.16
N LEU A 196 -13.71 -14.36 -5.23
CA LEU A 196 -14.36 -13.11 -4.83
C LEU A 196 -13.35 -12.09 -4.28
N LEU A 197 -12.48 -12.51 -3.35
CA LEU A 197 -11.48 -11.63 -2.72
C LEU A 197 -10.46 -11.08 -3.73
N VAL A 198 -9.99 -11.92 -4.65
CA VAL A 198 -9.10 -11.51 -5.74
C VAL A 198 -9.77 -10.46 -6.64
N LEU A 199 -11.05 -10.66 -6.97
CA LEU A 199 -11.82 -9.73 -7.80
C LEU A 199 -12.02 -8.37 -7.12
N VAL A 200 -12.18 -8.37 -5.80
CA VAL A 200 -12.33 -7.15 -5.00
C VAL A 200 -11.01 -6.38 -4.93
N ALA A 201 -9.90 -7.07 -4.67
CA ALA A 201 -8.56 -6.46 -4.66
C ALA A 201 -8.23 -5.79 -6.00
N ALA A 202 -8.68 -6.35 -7.12
CA ALA A 202 -8.47 -5.78 -8.45
C ALA A 202 -9.28 -4.50 -8.75
N LYS A 203 -10.36 -4.23 -7.99
CA LYS A 203 -11.31 -3.14 -8.27
C LYS A 203 -11.25 -1.98 -7.27
N GLU A 204 -10.41 -2.08 -6.23
CA GLU A 204 -10.13 -1.07 -5.19
C GLU A 204 -11.30 -0.08 -4.91
N ASN A 205 -12.38 -0.57 -4.28
CA ASN A 205 -13.42 0.33 -3.76
C ASN A 205 -12.93 1.00 -2.45
N PRO A 206 -12.73 2.33 -2.40
CA PRO A 206 -12.15 3.00 -1.23
C PRO A 206 -12.94 2.85 0.07
N GLU A 207 -14.25 2.60 0.00
CA GLU A 207 -15.13 2.50 1.19
C GLU A 207 -15.10 1.11 1.85
N THR A 208 -14.60 0.10 1.14
CA THR A 208 -14.73 -1.32 1.55
C THR A 208 -13.49 -2.16 1.25
N TRP A 209 -12.46 -1.63 0.60
CA TRP A 209 -11.23 -2.39 0.32
C TRP A 209 -10.57 -2.90 1.60
N TYR A 210 -10.62 -2.12 2.68
CA TYR A 210 -10.01 -2.50 3.96
C TYR A 210 -10.69 -3.74 4.58
N ILE A 211 -12.03 -3.83 4.49
CA ILE A 211 -12.74 -5.00 5.02
C ILE A 211 -12.48 -6.24 4.16
N ALA A 212 -12.31 -6.09 2.85
CA ALA A 212 -11.87 -7.20 1.99
C ALA A 212 -10.48 -7.70 2.35
N LYS A 213 -9.55 -6.78 2.68
CA LYS A 213 -8.21 -7.13 3.18
C LYS A 213 -8.24 -7.81 4.55
N ASP A 214 -9.13 -7.41 5.45
CA ASP A 214 -9.31 -8.09 6.72
C ASP A 214 -9.82 -9.52 6.52
N VAL A 215 -10.81 -9.73 5.64
CA VAL A 215 -11.32 -11.07 5.29
C VAL A 215 -10.23 -11.92 4.63
N GLU A 216 -9.45 -11.36 3.70
CA GLU A 216 -8.31 -12.05 3.08
C GLU A 216 -7.28 -12.49 4.14
N ALA A 217 -6.96 -11.64 5.10
CA ALA A 217 -6.03 -11.97 6.18
C ALA A 217 -6.56 -13.10 7.09
N VAL A 218 -7.87 -13.12 7.38
CA VAL A 218 -8.52 -14.21 8.13
C VAL A 218 -8.44 -15.52 7.35
N GLU A 219 -8.74 -15.47 6.05
CA GLU A 219 -8.72 -16.66 5.19
C GLU A 219 -7.30 -17.22 5.02
N ILE A 220 -6.28 -16.38 4.83
CA ILE A 220 -4.88 -16.80 4.78
C ILE A 220 -4.46 -17.50 6.08
N LYS A 221 -4.80 -16.92 7.25
CA LYS A 221 -4.52 -17.55 8.55
C LYS A 221 -5.19 -18.91 8.68
N ARG A 222 -6.41 -19.05 8.15
CA ARG A 222 -7.11 -20.34 8.11
C ARG A 222 -6.36 -21.36 7.25
N TRP A 223 -5.97 -20.99 6.03
CA TRP A 223 -5.21 -21.89 5.14
C TRP A 223 -3.91 -22.37 5.78
N ILE A 224 -3.18 -21.48 6.46
CA ILE A 224 -1.96 -21.83 7.21
C ILE A 224 -2.30 -22.82 8.34
N LYS A 225 -3.35 -22.54 9.13
CA LYS A 225 -3.77 -23.43 10.23
C LYS A 225 -4.25 -24.79 9.75
N GLU A 226 -4.89 -24.86 8.58
CA GLU A 226 -5.30 -26.09 7.92
C GLU A 226 -4.13 -26.86 7.30
N GLY A 227 -2.93 -26.27 7.26
CA GLY A 227 -1.75 -26.90 6.68
C GLY A 227 -1.82 -27.01 5.16
N LYS A 228 -2.60 -26.14 4.48
CA LYS A 228 -2.60 -26.09 3.01
C LYS A 228 -1.18 -25.84 2.52
N THR A 229 -0.78 -26.52 1.46
CA THR A 229 0.53 -26.32 0.83
C THR A 229 0.50 -25.13 -0.13
N THR A 230 1.68 -24.67 -0.57
CA THR A 230 1.78 -23.67 -1.64
C THR A 230 1.02 -24.10 -2.88
N ASP A 231 1.08 -25.38 -3.26
CA ASP A 231 0.35 -25.91 -4.42
C ASP A 231 -1.17 -25.89 -4.24
N ASP A 232 -1.66 -26.16 -3.03
CA ASP A 232 -3.09 -26.09 -2.74
C ASP A 232 -3.61 -24.65 -2.89
N VAL A 233 -2.88 -23.67 -2.32
CA VAL A 233 -3.26 -22.26 -2.41
C VAL A 233 -3.14 -21.74 -3.84
N PHE A 234 -2.13 -22.18 -4.59
CA PHE A 234 -1.97 -21.83 -6.01
C PHE A 234 -3.18 -22.27 -6.84
N LYS A 235 -3.67 -23.50 -6.62
CA LYS A 235 -4.87 -24.05 -7.26
C LYS A 235 -6.15 -23.34 -6.81
N LEU A 236 -6.30 -23.08 -5.51
CA LEU A 236 -7.45 -22.34 -4.96
C LEU A 236 -7.60 -20.94 -5.56
N LEU A 237 -6.48 -20.30 -5.86
CA LEU A 237 -6.42 -19.00 -6.52
C LEU A 237 -6.53 -19.09 -8.06
N ASN A 238 -6.74 -20.30 -8.59
CA ASN A 238 -6.85 -20.62 -10.01
C ASN A 238 -5.68 -20.06 -10.85
N LEU A 239 -4.48 -19.99 -10.26
CA LEU A 239 -3.30 -19.43 -10.91
C LEU A 239 -2.78 -20.33 -12.05
N ASP A 240 -3.10 -21.64 -12.02
CA ASP A 240 -2.77 -22.59 -13.09
C ASP A 240 -3.38 -22.21 -14.44
N SER A 241 -4.54 -21.55 -14.43
CA SER A 241 -5.25 -21.14 -15.64
C SER A 241 -4.75 -19.84 -16.26
N VAL A 242 -3.88 -19.10 -15.56
CA VAL A 242 -3.45 -17.76 -15.97
C VAL A 242 -2.35 -17.81 -17.06
N GLY A 243 -1.54 -18.87 -17.06
CA GLY A 243 -0.45 -19.04 -18.02
C GLY A 243 0.66 -18.01 -17.87
N ASP A 244 1.13 -17.45 -18.98
CA ASP A 244 2.27 -16.51 -19.04
C ASP A 244 1.98 -15.12 -18.44
N LYS A 245 0.70 -14.82 -18.17
CA LYS A 245 0.25 -13.55 -17.55
C LYS A 245 0.19 -13.59 -16.02
N LEU A 246 0.76 -14.61 -15.38
CA LEU A 246 0.69 -14.81 -13.93
C LEU A 246 1.12 -13.57 -13.13
N PHE A 247 2.21 -12.90 -13.53
CA PHE A 247 2.70 -11.69 -12.88
C PHE A 247 1.78 -10.46 -13.05
N GLN A 248 0.79 -10.53 -13.92
CA GLN A 248 -0.24 -9.50 -14.10
C GLN A 248 -1.53 -9.86 -13.32
N SER A 249 -1.59 -11.06 -12.73
CA SER A 249 -2.77 -11.52 -12.03
C SER A 249 -2.87 -10.91 -10.62
N PRO A 250 -4.03 -10.35 -10.23
CA PRO A 250 -4.25 -9.90 -8.87
C PRO A 250 -4.14 -11.05 -7.86
N ALA A 251 -4.40 -12.30 -8.27
CA ALA A 251 -4.28 -13.47 -7.42
C ALA A 251 -2.84 -13.75 -6.96
N LEU A 252 -1.82 -13.30 -7.71
CA LEU A 252 -0.43 -13.44 -7.29
C LEU A 252 -0.18 -12.69 -5.97
N SER A 253 -0.83 -11.54 -5.77
CA SER A 253 -0.67 -10.77 -4.53
C SER A 253 -1.13 -11.55 -3.31
N THR A 254 -2.26 -12.26 -3.41
CA THR A 254 -2.79 -13.12 -2.34
C THR A 254 -1.87 -14.30 -2.07
N LEU A 255 -1.33 -14.94 -3.11
CA LEU A 255 -0.34 -16.02 -2.95
C LEU A 255 0.93 -15.52 -2.24
N THR A 256 1.48 -14.39 -2.69
CA THR A 256 2.67 -13.78 -2.07
C THR A 256 2.39 -13.39 -0.62
N SER A 257 1.20 -12.86 -0.29
CA SER A 257 0.80 -12.56 1.09
C SER A 257 0.66 -13.82 1.95
N TYR A 258 0.16 -14.91 1.38
CA TYR A 258 0.12 -16.21 2.04
C TYR A 258 1.53 -16.74 2.33
N LEU A 259 2.41 -16.75 1.33
CA LEU A 259 3.79 -17.24 1.49
C LEU A 259 4.59 -16.44 2.52
N ASN A 260 4.45 -15.11 2.51
CA ASN A 260 5.09 -14.24 3.51
C ASN A 260 4.60 -14.49 4.95
N GLN A 261 3.35 -14.93 5.12
CA GLN A 261 2.81 -15.29 6.44
C GLN A 261 3.13 -16.72 6.83
N LEU A 262 3.25 -17.63 5.86
CA LEU A 262 3.64 -19.02 6.07
C LEU A 262 5.10 -19.13 6.51
N ASP A 263 6.00 -18.53 5.72
CA ASP A 263 7.44 -18.51 5.97
C ASP A 263 8.06 -17.28 5.29
N LYS A 264 8.22 -16.21 6.07
CA LYS A 264 8.73 -14.92 5.56
C LYS A 264 10.15 -15.03 5.01
N GLU A 265 10.98 -15.90 5.57
CA GLU A 265 12.39 -16.03 5.17
C GLU A 265 12.52 -16.82 3.86
N ASN A 266 11.59 -17.74 3.60
CA ASN A 266 11.60 -18.60 2.41
C ASN A 266 10.50 -18.30 1.39
N ALA A 267 9.74 -17.21 1.56
CA ALA A 267 8.56 -16.90 0.74
C ALA A 267 8.87 -16.92 -0.78
N ASP A 268 9.94 -16.25 -1.20
CA ASP A 268 10.32 -16.19 -2.62
C ASP A 268 10.85 -17.52 -3.14
N SER A 269 11.54 -18.31 -2.30
CA SER A 269 11.99 -19.66 -2.63
C SER A 269 10.81 -20.61 -2.83
N LEU A 270 9.78 -20.52 -1.98
CA LEU A 270 8.53 -21.25 -2.12
C LEU A 270 7.78 -20.84 -3.40
N LEU A 271 7.73 -19.55 -3.70
CA LEU A 271 7.14 -19.05 -4.94
C LEU A 271 7.89 -19.58 -6.16
N LEU A 272 9.22 -19.48 -6.18
CA LEU A 272 10.04 -19.99 -7.27
C LEU A 272 9.84 -21.49 -7.47
N SER A 273 9.80 -22.26 -6.39
CA SER A 273 9.55 -23.71 -6.44
C SER A 273 8.20 -24.04 -7.05
N ALA A 274 7.14 -23.31 -6.68
CA ALA A 274 5.81 -23.48 -7.24
C ALA A 274 5.75 -23.09 -8.73
N LEU A 275 6.50 -22.08 -9.14
CA LEU A 275 6.63 -21.68 -10.55
C LEU A 275 7.39 -22.73 -11.37
N LYS A 276 8.54 -23.24 -10.88
CA LYS A 276 9.32 -24.30 -11.54
C LYS A 276 8.55 -25.62 -11.69
N ALA A 277 7.58 -25.88 -10.82
CA ALA A 277 6.70 -27.04 -10.94
C ALA A 277 5.68 -26.93 -12.10
N ARG A 278 5.48 -25.73 -12.68
CA ARG A 278 4.42 -25.42 -13.65
C ARG A 278 4.92 -24.87 -14.97
N TYR A 279 6.09 -24.25 -14.96
CA TYR A 279 6.67 -23.59 -16.12
C TYR A 279 8.08 -24.12 -16.33
N ASP A 280 8.38 -24.49 -17.56
CA ASP A 280 9.75 -24.76 -17.98
C ASP A 280 10.61 -23.49 -17.82
N ASP A 281 11.90 -23.66 -17.55
CA ASP A 281 12.81 -22.54 -17.24
C ASP A 281 12.87 -21.48 -18.35
N ASP A 282 12.78 -21.87 -19.62
CA ASP A 282 12.72 -20.96 -20.77
C ASP A 282 11.45 -20.08 -20.77
N VAL A 283 10.32 -20.65 -20.35
CA VAL A 283 9.04 -19.93 -20.24
C VAL A 283 9.10 -19.00 -19.03
N LEU A 284 9.56 -19.52 -17.89
CA LEU A 284 9.67 -18.76 -16.65
C LEU A 284 10.62 -17.56 -16.80
N THR A 285 11.75 -17.74 -17.47
CA THR A 285 12.71 -16.65 -17.77
C THR A 285 12.06 -15.52 -18.57
N LYS A 286 11.20 -15.85 -19.56
CA LYS A 286 10.45 -14.85 -20.34
C LYS A 286 9.41 -14.14 -19.48
N MET A 287 8.70 -14.87 -18.63
CA MET A 287 7.71 -14.30 -17.71
C MET A 287 8.36 -13.33 -16.71
N LEU A 288 9.50 -13.71 -16.13
CA LEU A 288 10.26 -12.87 -15.20
C LEU A 288 10.82 -11.63 -15.90
N SER A 289 11.34 -11.78 -17.12
CA SER A 289 11.79 -10.65 -17.94
C SER A 289 10.66 -9.65 -18.25
N GLU A 290 9.42 -10.13 -18.42
CA GLU A 290 8.26 -9.25 -18.60
C GLU A 290 7.86 -8.59 -17.27
N ALA A 291 7.87 -9.34 -16.16
CA ALA A 291 7.60 -8.82 -14.82
C ALA A 291 8.56 -7.67 -14.44
N GLN A 292 9.82 -7.74 -14.88
CA GLN A 292 10.82 -6.68 -14.66
C GLN A 292 10.50 -5.35 -15.38
N LYS A 293 9.66 -5.37 -16.41
CA LYS A 293 9.26 -4.15 -17.14
C LYS A 293 8.13 -3.38 -16.43
N ASN A 294 7.37 -4.04 -15.57
CA ASN A 294 6.28 -3.41 -14.83
C ASN A 294 6.78 -2.95 -13.45
N LEU A 295 6.57 -1.68 -13.11
CA LEU A 295 7.04 -1.07 -11.86
C LEU A 295 6.59 -1.83 -10.60
N ASN A 296 5.39 -2.43 -10.62
CA ASN A 296 4.82 -3.12 -9.45
C ASN A 296 5.42 -4.51 -9.23
N THR A 297 5.89 -5.16 -10.30
CA THR A 297 6.46 -6.53 -10.25
C THR A 297 7.96 -6.54 -10.48
N LYS A 298 8.58 -5.37 -10.67
CA LYS A 298 9.98 -5.28 -11.06
C LYS A 298 10.93 -5.93 -10.07
N VAL A 299 10.80 -5.60 -8.79
CA VAL A 299 11.67 -6.10 -7.73
C VAL A 299 11.55 -7.63 -7.64
N LEU A 300 10.33 -8.13 -7.46
CA LEU A 300 10.06 -9.57 -7.42
C LEU A 300 10.57 -10.31 -8.68
N GLY A 301 10.40 -9.71 -9.86
CA GLY A 301 10.87 -10.29 -11.12
C GLY A 301 12.39 -10.34 -11.25
N VAL A 302 13.12 -9.40 -10.64
CA VAL A 302 14.60 -9.45 -10.55
C VAL A 302 15.01 -10.53 -9.55
N ASP A 303 14.44 -10.50 -8.34
CA ASP A 303 14.84 -11.40 -7.25
C ASP A 303 14.60 -12.87 -7.65
N LEU A 304 13.43 -13.19 -8.23
CA LEU A 304 13.14 -14.53 -8.72
C LEU A 304 14.01 -14.95 -9.91
N GLN A 305 14.43 -14.02 -10.76
CA GLN A 305 15.34 -14.32 -11.88
C GLN A 305 16.73 -14.69 -11.37
N GLU A 306 17.24 -13.95 -10.38
CA GLU A 306 18.52 -14.25 -9.72
C GLU A 306 18.45 -15.62 -9.00
N MET A 307 17.38 -15.88 -8.26
CA MET A 307 17.17 -17.18 -7.61
C MET A 307 17.05 -18.33 -8.63
N LEU A 308 16.41 -18.10 -9.78
CA LEU A 308 16.33 -19.10 -10.85
C LEU A 308 17.71 -19.44 -11.40
N TRP A 309 18.55 -18.43 -11.69
CA TRP A 309 19.92 -18.65 -12.14
C TRP A 309 20.73 -19.45 -11.12
N LEU A 310 20.65 -19.08 -9.83
CA LEU A 310 21.36 -19.77 -8.75
C LEU A 310 20.88 -21.22 -8.60
N SER A 311 19.56 -21.45 -8.65
CA SER A 311 18.96 -22.78 -8.56
C SER A 311 19.43 -23.69 -9.70
N ASN A 312 19.55 -23.14 -10.90
CA ASN A 312 19.96 -23.87 -12.09
C ASN A 312 21.48 -23.94 -12.28
N LYS A 313 22.24 -23.19 -11.47
CA LYS A 313 23.68 -22.95 -11.69
C LYS A 313 23.94 -22.49 -13.13
N THR A 314 23.12 -21.57 -13.62
CA THR A 314 23.19 -21.05 -14.98
C THR A 314 24.62 -20.59 -15.29
N PRO A 315 25.20 -20.97 -16.45
CA PRO A 315 26.54 -20.55 -16.82
C PRO A 315 26.73 -19.04 -16.70
N VAL A 316 27.85 -18.62 -16.10
CA VAL A 316 28.14 -17.21 -15.85
C VAL A 316 28.10 -16.35 -17.13
N ASP A 317 28.47 -16.93 -18.27
CA ASP A 317 28.42 -16.26 -19.57
C ASP A 317 26.98 -16.04 -20.07
N GLU A 318 26.09 -17.01 -19.82
CA GLU A 318 24.68 -16.88 -20.17
C GLU A 318 23.97 -15.83 -19.31
N VAL A 319 24.32 -15.74 -18.01
CA VAL A 319 23.83 -14.67 -17.14
C VAL A 319 24.35 -13.30 -17.59
N PHE A 320 25.61 -13.23 -18.04
CA PHE A 320 26.20 -12.01 -18.59
C PHE A 320 25.42 -11.49 -19.81
N ASP A 321 25.10 -12.40 -20.74
CA ASP A 321 24.33 -12.10 -21.96
C ASP A 321 22.87 -11.77 -21.63
N SER A 322 22.26 -12.45 -20.65
CA SER A 322 20.90 -12.19 -20.19
C SER A 322 20.75 -10.79 -19.60
N LEU A 323 21.77 -10.32 -18.89
CA LEU A 323 21.88 -8.95 -18.38
C LEU A 323 22.24 -7.92 -19.47
N LYS A 324 22.43 -8.36 -20.72
CA LYS A 324 22.78 -7.55 -21.90
C LYS A 324 24.11 -6.81 -21.75
N LEU A 325 25.00 -7.31 -20.89
CA LEU A 325 26.31 -6.69 -20.63
C LEU A 325 27.25 -6.83 -21.84
N ASP A 326 27.02 -7.82 -22.71
CA ASP A 326 27.68 -8.00 -24.00
C ASP A 326 27.49 -6.80 -24.94
N LYS A 327 26.38 -6.06 -24.78
CA LYS A 327 26.02 -4.91 -25.63
C LYS A 327 26.50 -3.56 -25.09
N GLU A 328 27.01 -3.53 -23.87
CA GLU A 328 27.40 -2.28 -23.21
C GLU A 328 28.83 -1.83 -23.55
N GLY A 329 29.67 -2.74 -24.04
CA GLY A 329 31.06 -2.46 -24.40
C GLY A 329 31.84 -1.82 -23.25
N GLU A 330 32.49 -0.70 -23.51
CA GLU A 330 33.30 0.02 -22.51
C GLU A 330 32.49 0.59 -21.33
N ASN A 331 31.15 0.70 -21.46
CA ASN A 331 30.29 1.22 -20.40
C ASN A 331 29.96 0.18 -19.32
N VAL A 332 30.36 -1.09 -19.51
CA VAL A 332 30.02 -2.21 -18.61
C VAL A 332 30.39 -1.94 -17.15
N LEU A 333 31.54 -1.29 -16.90
CA LEU A 333 32.02 -0.99 -15.56
C LEU A 333 31.13 0.01 -14.79
N GLY A 334 30.32 0.80 -15.50
CA GLY A 334 29.38 1.75 -14.91
C GLY A 334 27.97 1.18 -14.72
N SER A 335 27.69 -0.03 -15.21
CA SER A 335 26.35 -0.60 -15.22
C SER A 335 25.98 -1.24 -13.88
N PRO A 336 24.79 -0.95 -13.33
CA PRO A 336 24.27 -1.68 -12.18
C PRO A 336 24.17 -3.19 -12.43
N ALA A 337 23.86 -3.59 -13.66
CA ALA A 337 23.76 -5.00 -14.04
C ALA A 337 25.10 -5.74 -13.96
N PHE A 338 26.23 -5.04 -14.18
CA PHE A 338 27.56 -5.63 -13.97
C PHE A 338 27.79 -5.98 -12.50
N SER A 339 27.29 -5.16 -11.56
CA SER A 339 27.38 -5.47 -10.13
C SER A 339 26.56 -6.71 -9.77
N THR A 340 25.35 -6.85 -10.32
CA THR A 340 24.53 -8.07 -10.19
C THR A 340 25.27 -9.30 -10.71
N TRP A 341 25.87 -9.21 -11.91
CA TRP A 341 26.64 -10.32 -12.47
C TRP A 341 27.83 -10.72 -11.60
N VAL A 342 28.61 -9.75 -11.09
CA VAL A 342 29.74 -10.05 -10.20
C VAL A 342 29.29 -10.75 -8.91
N SER A 343 28.18 -10.30 -8.30
CA SER A 343 27.59 -10.96 -7.14
C SER A 343 27.20 -12.40 -7.46
N TYR A 344 26.52 -12.62 -8.59
CA TYR A 344 26.13 -13.97 -9.04
C TYR A 344 27.34 -14.90 -9.21
N VAL A 345 28.39 -14.44 -9.90
CA VAL A 345 29.62 -15.24 -10.08
C VAL A 345 30.26 -15.58 -8.73
N THR A 346 30.22 -14.64 -7.78
CA THR A 346 30.77 -14.85 -6.42
C THR A 346 30.02 -15.95 -5.66
N GLU A 347 28.71 -16.03 -5.81
CA GLU A 347 27.88 -17.07 -5.18
C GLU A 347 28.05 -18.45 -5.85
N VAL A 348 28.17 -18.51 -7.18
CA VAL A 348 28.28 -19.79 -7.92
C VAL A 348 29.67 -20.39 -7.86
N ASP A 349 30.72 -19.56 -7.94
CA ASP A 349 32.11 -20.01 -7.97
C ASP A 349 33.02 -19.02 -7.21
N GLY A 350 32.83 -18.93 -5.90
CA GLY A 350 33.59 -18.03 -5.03
C GLY A 350 35.10 -18.29 -4.98
N GLU A 351 35.57 -19.46 -5.41
CA GLU A 351 37.02 -19.72 -5.54
C GLU A 351 37.59 -19.10 -6.81
N GLN A 352 36.90 -19.25 -7.95
CA GLN A 352 37.37 -18.79 -9.25
C GLN A 352 36.80 -17.43 -9.68
N TYR A 353 35.90 -16.82 -8.90
CA TYR A 353 35.19 -15.59 -9.28
C TYR A 353 36.14 -14.49 -9.77
N GLY A 354 37.27 -14.31 -9.08
CA GLY A 354 38.25 -13.31 -9.45
C GLY A 354 38.83 -13.54 -10.85
N SER A 355 39.14 -14.79 -11.17
CA SER A 355 39.66 -15.19 -12.47
C SER A 355 38.60 -15.01 -13.57
N ILE A 356 37.36 -15.45 -13.31
CA ILE A 356 36.23 -15.32 -14.24
C ILE A 356 35.95 -13.85 -14.56
N VAL A 357 35.78 -13.02 -13.54
CA VAL A 357 35.51 -11.58 -13.70
C VAL A 357 36.65 -10.90 -14.46
N THR A 358 37.91 -11.20 -14.09
CA THR A 358 39.08 -10.60 -14.75
C THR A 358 39.18 -11.01 -16.22
N SER A 359 38.99 -12.30 -16.53
CA SER A 359 39.05 -12.82 -17.90
C SER A 359 37.94 -12.25 -18.79
N LYS A 360 36.72 -12.14 -18.26
CA LYS A 360 35.60 -11.54 -18.98
C LYS A 360 35.88 -10.06 -19.31
N LEU A 361 36.34 -9.29 -18.33
CA LEU A 361 36.71 -7.89 -18.52
C LEU A 361 37.87 -7.72 -19.52
N GLU A 362 38.91 -8.55 -19.44
CA GLU A 362 40.02 -8.51 -20.41
C GLU A 362 39.53 -8.81 -21.84
N THR A 363 38.55 -9.68 -21.99
CA THR A 363 37.93 -9.99 -23.29
C THR A 363 37.18 -8.78 -23.84
N ILE A 364 36.37 -8.11 -23.02
CA ILE A 364 35.56 -6.95 -23.42
C ILE A 364 36.43 -5.75 -23.82
N PHE A 365 37.46 -5.45 -23.02
CA PHE A 365 38.32 -4.29 -23.26
C PHE A 365 39.47 -4.58 -24.24
N GLY A 366 39.67 -5.83 -24.67
CA GLY A 366 40.73 -6.17 -25.63
C GLY A 366 42.12 -6.33 -25.00
N GLY A 367 42.17 -6.69 -23.71
CA GLY A 367 43.38 -7.07 -22.99
C GLY A 367 43.72 -6.18 -21.79
N LYS A 368 44.82 -6.53 -21.11
CA LYS A 368 45.22 -5.94 -19.81
C LYS A 368 45.45 -4.44 -19.84
N LEU A 369 46.06 -3.91 -20.90
CA LEU A 369 46.38 -2.48 -21.00
C LEU A 369 45.10 -1.63 -21.12
N GLU A 370 44.19 -2.01 -22.01
CA GLU A 370 42.93 -1.30 -22.20
C GLU A 370 42.00 -1.44 -20.99
N LEU A 371 41.92 -2.64 -20.40
CA LEU A 371 41.21 -2.85 -19.13
C LEU A 371 41.80 -1.97 -18.02
N GLY A 372 43.13 -1.89 -17.93
CA GLY A 372 43.81 -1.06 -16.95
C GLY A 372 43.49 0.43 -17.08
N ARG A 373 43.42 0.94 -18.32
CA ARG A 373 42.97 2.32 -18.62
C ARG A 373 41.52 2.52 -18.19
N ALA A 374 40.63 1.61 -18.59
CA ALA A 374 39.21 1.69 -18.28
C ALA A 374 38.95 1.68 -16.77
N LEU A 375 39.59 0.78 -16.01
CA LEU A 375 39.50 0.73 -14.55
C LEU A 375 40.03 2.00 -13.92
N ARG A 376 41.14 2.56 -14.42
CA ARG A 376 41.68 3.82 -13.90
C ARG A 376 40.68 4.96 -14.04
N THR A 377 40.03 5.07 -15.19
CA THR A 377 38.97 6.06 -15.43
C THR A 377 37.76 5.79 -14.52
N ALA A 378 37.34 4.53 -14.40
CA ALA A 378 36.20 4.14 -13.58
C ALA A 378 36.44 4.43 -12.08
N THR A 379 37.64 4.21 -11.55
CA THR A 379 37.98 4.49 -10.15
C THR A 379 38.15 5.97 -9.83
N GLN A 380 38.53 6.79 -10.81
CA GLN A 380 38.47 8.25 -10.68
C GLN A 380 37.03 8.76 -10.57
N ASN A 381 36.11 8.14 -11.32
CA ASN A 381 34.71 8.53 -11.35
C ASN A 381 33.90 7.94 -10.17
N SER A 382 34.26 6.75 -9.69
CA SER A 382 33.54 6.05 -8.62
C SER A 382 34.46 5.23 -7.72
N LYS A 383 34.51 5.57 -6.42
CA LYS A 383 35.24 4.79 -5.41
C LYS A 383 34.75 3.35 -5.29
N LYS A 384 33.52 3.05 -5.69
CA LYS A 384 32.95 1.69 -5.66
C LYS A 384 33.65 0.72 -6.62
N MET A 385 34.40 1.23 -7.60
CA MET A 385 35.16 0.39 -8.54
C MET A 385 36.52 -0.05 -8.02
N LYS A 386 36.99 0.50 -6.89
CA LYS A 386 38.30 0.15 -6.34
C LYS A 386 38.43 -1.34 -5.97
N PRO A 387 37.43 -2.00 -5.37
CA PRO A 387 37.48 -3.45 -5.13
C PRO A 387 37.65 -4.29 -6.40
N ILE A 388 37.03 -3.89 -7.52
CA ILE A 388 37.17 -4.60 -8.81
C ILE A 388 38.57 -4.36 -9.39
N GLU A 389 39.11 -3.15 -9.29
CA GLU A 389 40.50 -2.86 -9.71
C GLU A 389 41.51 -3.68 -8.89
N ASP A 390 41.36 -3.70 -7.57
CA ASP A 390 42.22 -4.47 -6.68
C ASP A 390 42.09 -5.99 -6.93
N LEU A 391 40.90 -6.48 -7.28
CA LEU A 391 40.65 -7.86 -7.69
C LEU A 391 41.42 -8.20 -8.98
N VAL A 392 41.33 -7.35 -10.00
CA VAL A 392 42.05 -7.54 -11.27
C VAL A 392 43.57 -7.54 -11.04
N PHE A 393 44.08 -6.59 -10.23
CA PHE A 393 45.49 -6.57 -9.87
C PHE A 393 45.95 -7.80 -9.11
N LYS A 394 45.12 -8.30 -8.17
CA LYS A 394 45.37 -9.58 -7.49
C LYS A 394 45.54 -10.71 -8.51
N GLN A 395 44.62 -10.83 -9.47
CA GLN A 395 44.67 -11.88 -10.50
C GLN A 395 45.87 -11.72 -11.44
N TRP A 396 46.23 -10.50 -11.80
CA TRP A 396 47.43 -10.22 -12.58
C TRP A 396 48.69 -10.71 -11.86
N VAL A 397 48.82 -10.41 -10.57
CA VAL A 397 49.94 -10.89 -9.74
C VAL A 397 49.95 -12.41 -9.65
N SER A 398 48.79 -13.03 -9.39
CA SER A 398 48.68 -14.50 -9.36
C SER A 398 49.07 -15.15 -10.69
N ALA A 399 48.85 -14.46 -11.82
CA ALA A 399 49.32 -14.87 -13.15
C ALA A 399 50.79 -14.49 -13.45
N GLY A 400 51.55 -14.01 -12.47
CA GLY A 400 52.96 -13.64 -12.62
C GLY A 400 53.23 -12.31 -13.30
N MET A 401 52.23 -11.41 -13.36
CA MET A 401 52.42 -10.04 -13.83
C MET A 401 53.18 -9.22 -12.77
N THR A 402 54.19 -8.47 -13.22
CA THR A 402 54.92 -7.52 -12.38
C THR A 402 54.84 -6.12 -12.99
N PRO A 403 55.02 -5.04 -12.21
CA PRO A 403 55.03 -3.69 -12.78
C PRO A 403 56.02 -3.56 -13.94
N LYS A 404 57.21 -4.15 -13.82
CA LYS A 404 58.19 -4.22 -14.90
C LYS A 404 57.62 -4.87 -16.17
N ARG A 405 56.96 -6.03 -16.04
CA ARG A 405 56.34 -6.72 -17.19
C ARG A 405 55.25 -5.87 -17.83
N LEU A 406 54.37 -5.27 -17.03
CA LEU A 406 53.31 -4.38 -17.50
C LEU A 406 53.86 -3.20 -18.32
N GLY A 407 54.91 -2.53 -17.80
CA GLY A 407 55.56 -1.40 -18.48
C GLY A 407 56.34 -1.76 -19.75
N THR A 408 56.60 -3.05 -19.98
CA THR A 408 57.25 -3.56 -21.21
C THR A 408 56.28 -4.27 -22.16
N MET A 409 54.98 -4.29 -21.85
CA MET A 409 54.00 -4.94 -22.72
C MET A 409 53.92 -4.23 -24.08
N LYS A 410 53.77 -5.03 -25.14
CA LYS A 410 53.53 -4.52 -26.50
C LYS A 410 52.24 -3.69 -26.49
N GLY A 411 52.31 -2.44 -26.96
CA GLY A 411 51.18 -1.51 -26.97
C GLY A 411 51.12 -0.55 -25.77
N TYR A 412 52.05 -0.65 -24.81
CA TYR A 412 52.17 0.28 -23.70
C TYR A 412 52.50 1.70 -24.20
N HIS A 413 51.78 2.68 -23.70
CA HIS A 413 51.95 4.09 -24.01
C HIS A 413 52.24 4.87 -22.72
N PRO A 414 53.46 5.42 -22.53
CA PRO A 414 53.90 6.03 -21.28
C PRO A 414 53.00 7.10 -20.70
N THR A 415 52.24 7.84 -21.51
CA THR A 415 51.31 8.85 -21.01
C THR A 415 49.89 8.34 -20.75
N LYS A 416 49.43 7.30 -21.45
CA LYS A 416 48.06 6.78 -21.32
C LYS A 416 47.97 5.74 -20.20
N ASP A 417 49.03 4.94 -20.05
CA ASP A 417 49.07 3.83 -19.11
C ASP A 417 49.68 4.19 -17.76
N LEU A 418 50.27 5.38 -17.61
CA LEU A 418 50.95 5.81 -16.39
C LEU A 418 50.04 5.71 -15.16
N GLY A 419 48.78 6.10 -15.30
CA GLY A 419 47.80 6.07 -14.21
C GLY A 419 47.56 4.64 -13.70
N CYS A 420 47.29 3.71 -14.61
CA CYS A 420 47.11 2.30 -14.26
C CYS A 420 48.41 1.68 -13.72
N PHE A 421 49.54 1.95 -14.37
CA PHE A 421 50.86 1.46 -13.96
C PHE A 421 51.19 1.87 -12.51
N LEU A 422 50.97 3.13 -12.14
CA LEU A 422 51.25 3.62 -10.79
C LEU A 422 50.32 3.00 -9.75
N GLU A 423 49.05 2.79 -10.05
CA GLU A 423 48.12 2.11 -9.14
C GLU A 423 48.48 0.63 -8.98
N PHE A 424 48.86 -0.07 -10.07
CA PHE A 424 49.31 -1.45 -10.00
C PHE A 424 50.63 -1.57 -9.21
N LEU A 425 51.57 -0.66 -9.40
CA LEU A 425 52.81 -0.60 -8.61
C LEU A 425 52.51 -0.42 -7.13
N ARG A 426 51.64 0.52 -6.76
CA ARG A 426 51.22 0.72 -5.35
C ARG A 426 50.58 -0.55 -4.76
N TYR A 427 49.72 -1.21 -5.53
CA TYR A 427 49.12 -2.47 -5.11
C TYR A 427 50.18 -3.56 -4.90
N TYR A 428 51.11 -3.70 -5.84
CA TYR A 428 52.19 -4.69 -5.80
C TYR A 428 53.13 -4.47 -4.61
N ASP A 429 53.54 -3.21 -4.39
CA ASP A 429 54.42 -2.81 -3.28
C ASP A 429 53.78 -3.05 -1.92
N LYS A 430 52.47 -2.80 -1.81
CA LYS A 430 51.73 -2.99 -0.56
C LYS A 430 51.51 -4.46 -0.21
N ASN A 431 51.22 -5.31 -1.21
CA ASN A 431 50.70 -6.66 -0.96
C ASN A 431 51.70 -7.79 -1.21
N ILE A 432 52.77 -7.55 -1.98
CA ILE A 432 53.69 -8.62 -2.43
C ILE A 432 55.12 -8.39 -1.98
N LEU A 433 55.64 -7.17 -2.12
CA LEU A 433 57.01 -6.86 -1.70
C LEU A 433 57.35 -7.20 -0.24
N PRO A 434 56.44 -7.00 0.76
CA PRO A 434 56.71 -7.35 2.16
C PRO A 434 56.78 -8.85 2.45
N ILE A 435 56.41 -9.72 1.49
CA ILE A 435 56.42 -11.19 1.65
C ILE A 435 57.78 -11.77 1.22
N TYR A 436 58.57 -11.02 0.44
CA TYR A 436 59.85 -11.45 -0.13
C TYR A 436 61.06 -10.62 0.35
N SER A 437 60.84 -9.67 1.27
CA SER A 437 61.87 -8.91 1.99
C SER A 437 62.02 -9.43 3.41
#